data_AF-A0AAP3B910-F1
#
_entry.id   AF-A0AAP3B910-F1
#
_cell.length_a   1.000
_cell.length_b   1.000
_cell.length_c   1.000
_cell.angle_alpha   90.00
_cell.angle_beta   90.00
_cell.angle_gamma   90.00
#
_symmetry.space_group_name_H-M   'P 1'
#
loop_
_entity.id
_entity.type
_entity.pdbx_description
1 polymer ?
#
loop_
_entity_poly.entity_id
_entity_poly.type
_entity_poly.pdbx_seq_one_letter_code
_entity_poly.pdbx_strand_id
1 'polypeptide(L)'
;MRTITFKGLFLTVLFVLLGCLAIQAADDGLITRQITIKLDKAGTLPDSISESQKNLITNLKIVGEVNGTDWKIIREMAGYGYNIGYHYSEKTDGKLSILDLSDAKIVEGGSAYLNIPNEGDNYTSNDKLGDYAFFGCYRLTNLTIPSCVTSIGDGAFFGCSGLTSLAIPSCVAEIGASAFRDCSGLTSLTIPSSVTSIGMEAFASCSGLTSLTIPSGVTSIGDRVFFGCSGLTSLTIPSGVTSIGDGAFFGCSGLTSLTIPSGVTSIGRDAFSGCSELTSLTIPSGVTSIGDHTFVSCSELISLTIPSGVTSIGDFAFSGCSELISLTIPSSVTSIGDGAFEGCSGLTSLTIPSGVTSIGKETFAECSGLTSLTIPSGVTSIGDFAFSGCSELISLTIPSGVTSIGDGAFEGCSGLTSLTIPSGVTSIGKETFAECSGLTSLTIPSGVTSIGDGELLKVAVG
;
A
#
# COMPACT_ATOMS: atom_id res chain seq x y z
N MET A 1 1.24 69.53 -39.61
CA MET A 1 1.89 68.43 -38.87
C MET A 1 1.74 68.72 -37.39
N ARG A 2 0.93 67.94 -36.67
CA ARG A 2 0.80 68.04 -35.21
C ARG A 2 1.93 67.23 -34.59
N THR A 3 2.85 67.91 -33.92
CA THR A 3 3.95 67.30 -33.18
C THR A 3 3.37 66.63 -31.94
N ILE A 4 3.19 65.31 -31.99
CA ILE A 4 2.77 64.51 -30.84
C ILE A 4 4.03 64.32 -29.97
N THR A 5 4.04 64.93 -28.79
CA THR A 5 5.14 64.85 -27.84
C THR A 5 5.19 63.47 -27.17
N PHE A 6 6.17 62.65 -27.59
CA PHE A 6 6.47 61.31 -27.06
C PHE A 6 6.83 61.24 -25.56
N LYS A 7 6.87 62.37 -24.85
CA LYS A 7 7.26 62.41 -23.42
C LYS A 7 6.23 61.78 -22.48
N GLY A 8 4.94 61.77 -22.86
CA GLY A 8 3.89 61.18 -22.02
C GLY A 8 3.93 59.64 -22.00
N LEU A 9 4.05 59.02 -23.17
CA LEU A 9 4.01 57.56 -23.35
C LEU A 9 5.24 56.86 -22.74
N PHE A 10 6.41 57.49 -22.81
CA PHE A 10 7.64 56.95 -22.22
C PHE A 10 7.58 56.95 -20.69
N LEU A 11 6.94 57.95 -20.09
CA LEU A 11 6.80 58.05 -18.64
C LEU A 11 5.79 57.01 -18.11
N THR A 12 4.66 56.79 -18.79
CA THR A 12 3.70 55.75 -18.40
C THR A 12 4.26 54.34 -18.56
N VAL A 13 4.99 54.06 -19.65
CA VAL A 13 5.65 52.75 -19.83
C VAL A 13 6.75 52.54 -18.79
N LEU A 14 7.51 53.58 -18.43
CA LEU A 14 8.52 53.52 -17.38
C LEU A 14 7.90 53.30 -15.98
N PHE A 15 6.77 53.94 -15.65
CA PHE A 15 6.05 53.69 -14.40
C PHE A 15 5.40 52.30 -14.33
N VAL A 16 4.92 51.76 -15.46
CA VAL A 16 4.39 50.39 -15.53
C VAL A 16 5.52 49.37 -15.39
N LEU A 17 6.67 49.58 -16.04
CA LEU A 17 7.85 48.71 -15.90
C LEU A 17 8.46 48.78 -14.50
N LEU A 18 8.59 49.98 -13.91
CA LEU A 18 9.05 50.16 -12.53
C LEU A 18 8.05 49.60 -11.51
N GLY A 19 6.75 49.72 -11.79
CA GLY A 19 5.70 49.10 -10.99
C GLY A 19 5.76 47.57 -11.03
N CYS A 20 5.88 46.98 -12.23
CA CYS A 20 6.06 45.52 -12.39
C CYS A 20 7.36 45.02 -11.75
N LEU A 21 8.48 45.75 -11.89
CA LEU A 21 9.76 45.40 -11.26
C LEU A 21 9.71 45.54 -9.73
N ALA A 22 8.99 46.54 -9.19
CA ALA A 22 8.81 46.71 -7.76
C ALA A 22 7.87 45.65 -7.16
N ILE A 23 6.83 45.27 -7.89
CA ILE A 23 5.95 44.14 -7.53
C ILE A 23 6.74 42.83 -7.56
N GLN A 24 7.54 42.60 -8.60
CA GLN A 24 8.37 41.40 -8.72
C GLN A 24 9.48 41.35 -7.65
N ALA A 25 10.10 42.47 -7.31
CA ALA A 25 11.09 42.55 -6.23
C ALA A 25 10.46 42.42 -4.83
N ALA A 26 9.21 42.86 -4.65
CA ALA A 26 8.44 42.64 -3.42
C ALA A 26 8.00 41.16 -3.29
N ASP A 27 7.59 40.53 -4.40
CA ASP A 27 7.31 39.09 -4.47
C ASP A 27 8.58 38.28 -4.19
N ASP A 28 9.70 38.55 -4.85
CA ASP A 28 10.99 37.88 -4.61
C ASP A 28 11.48 38.08 -3.15
N GLY A 29 11.20 39.26 -2.56
CA GLY A 29 11.49 39.58 -1.17
C GLY A 29 10.63 38.82 -0.15
N LEU A 30 9.39 38.45 -0.50
CA LEU A 30 8.48 37.63 0.32
C LEU A 30 8.66 36.12 0.08
N ILE A 31 9.25 35.73 -1.05
CA ILE A 31 9.60 34.34 -1.40
C ILE A 31 10.81 33.83 -0.59
N THR A 32 11.72 34.70 -0.17
CA THR A 32 12.98 34.29 0.48
C THR A 32 13.15 34.73 1.93
N ARG A 33 12.39 35.73 2.41
CA ARG A 33 12.50 36.24 3.78
C ARG A 33 11.52 35.53 4.71
N GLN A 34 12.03 34.92 5.77
CA GLN A 34 11.19 34.46 6.87
C GLN A 34 10.52 35.66 7.56
N ILE A 35 9.19 35.62 7.65
CA ILE A 35 8.39 36.58 8.42
C ILE A 35 8.14 35.98 9.80
N THR A 36 8.49 36.69 10.86
CA THR A 36 8.22 36.26 12.23
C THR A 36 7.08 37.09 12.82
N ILE A 37 6.02 36.42 13.26
CA ILE A 37 4.90 37.04 13.97
C ILE A 37 4.93 36.57 15.41
N LYS A 38 4.92 37.52 16.34
CA LYS A 38 4.78 37.27 17.76
C LYS A 38 3.34 37.54 18.16
N LEU A 39 2.67 36.55 18.73
CA LEU A 39 1.31 36.66 19.22
C LEU A 39 1.35 36.90 20.73
N ASP A 40 0.86 38.06 21.16
CA ASP A 40 0.67 38.35 22.59
C ASP A 40 -0.50 37.55 23.19
N LYS A 41 -1.40 37.06 22.33
CA LYS A 41 -2.58 36.27 22.70
C LYS A 41 -2.96 35.33 21.54
N ALA A 42 -3.40 34.12 21.86
CA ALA A 42 -3.96 33.23 20.86
C ALA A 42 -5.24 33.81 20.22
N GLY A 43 -5.39 33.56 18.92
CA GLY A 43 -6.51 33.97 18.08
C GLY A 43 -6.31 35.31 17.35
N THR A 44 -5.16 35.97 17.50
CA THR A 44 -4.89 37.30 16.93
C THR A 44 -3.98 37.28 15.70
N LEU A 45 -3.65 36.10 15.15
CA LEU A 45 -2.91 36.00 13.90
C LEU A 45 -3.63 36.69 12.72
N PRO A 46 -4.98 36.57 12.56
CA PRO A 46 -5.70 37.31 11.52
C PRO A 46 -5.58 38.84 11.64
N ASP A 47 -5.37 39.37 12.84
CA ASP A 47 -5.16 40.81 13.05
C ASP A 47 -3.75 41.26 12.63
N SER A 48 -2.80 40.31 12.56
CA SER A 48 -1.39 40.55 12.27
C SER A 48 -1.04 40.38 10.78
N ILE A 49 -1.94 39.77 9.99
CA ILE A 49 -1.76 39.51 8.56
C ILE A 49 -2.95 40.08 7.80
N SER A 50 -2.74 41.08 6.94
CA SER A 50 -3.83 41.59 6.11
C SER A 50 -4.27 40.57 5.05
N GLU A 51 -5.53 40.66 4.60
CA GLU A 51 -6.03 39.83 3.49
C GLU A 51 -5.17 39.94 2.21
N SER A 52 -4.58 41.11 1.96
CA SER A 52 -3.64 41.31 0.85
C SER A 52 -2.28 40.65 1.03
N GLN A 53 -1.84 40.42 2.28
CA GLN A 53 -0.57 39.76 2.60
C GLN A 53 -0.72 38.25 2.70
N LYS A 54 -1.86 37.75 3.17
CA LYS A 54 -2.15 36.33 3.44
C LYS A 54 -1.70 35.40 2.30
N ASN A 55 -1.98 35.79 1.06
CA ASN A 55 -1.68 34.99 -0.13
C ASN A 55 -0.29 35.24 -0.73
N LEU A 56 0.58 36.03 -0.07
CA LEU A 56 1.94 36.33 -0.55
C LEU A 56 3.02 35.74 0.36
N ILE A 57 2.71 35.48 1.63
CA ILE A 57 3.67 34.93 2.59
C ILE A 57 3.98 33.48 2.24
N THR A 58 5.27 33.18 2.02
CA THR A 58 5.74 31.82 1.72
C THR A 58 6.48 31.17 2.89
N ASN A 59 7.09 31.96 3.77
CA ASN A 59 7.89 31.51 4.91
C ASN A 59 7.49 32.26 6.18
N LEU A 60 6.79 31.57 7.08
CA LEU A 60 6.24 32.13 8.31
C LEU A 60 6.81 31.42 9.54
N LYS A 61 7.23 32.20 10.52
CA LYS A 61 7.50 31.75 11.89
C LYS A 61 6.49 32.38 12.83
N ILE A 62 5.90 31.56 13.71
CA ILE A 62 4.98 32.02 14.74
C ILE A 62 5.61 31.80 16.11
N VAL A 63 5.51 32.80 16.97
CA VAL A 63 5.99 32.77 18.36
C VAL A 63 4.82 33.12 19.27
N GLY A 64 4.60 32.34 20.32
CA GLY A 64 3.50 32.53 21.28
C GLY A 64 2.39 31.49 21.17
N GLU A 65 1.24 31.77 21.79
CA GLU A 65 0.12 30.83 21.81
C GLU A 65 -0.71 30.91 20.52
N VAL A 66 -1.13 29.75 19.99
CA VAL A 66 -1.98 29.61 18.80
C VAL A 66 -3.21 28.77 19.11
N ASN A 67 -4.38 29.17 18.62
CA ASN A 67 -5.63 28.42 18.77
C ASN A 67 -6.35 28.24 17.43
N GLY A 68 -7.58 27.70 17.44
CA GLY A 68 -8.32 27.36 16.22
C GLY A 68 -8.56 28.54 15.26
N THR A 69 -8.67 29.77 15.77
CA THR A 69 -8.78 30.96 14.91
C THR A 69 -7.49 31.24 14.15
N ASP A 70 -6.32 31.11 14.79
CA ASP A 70 -5.02 31.25 14.11
C ASP A 70 -4.79 30.08 13.15
N TRP A 71 -5.19 28.88 13.57
CA TRP A 71 -5.01 27.68 12.79
C TRP A 71 -5.79 27.71 11.48
N LYS A 72 -7.01 28.26 11.51
CA LYS A 72 -7.83 28.49 10.32
C LYS A 72 -7.10 29.30 9.26
N ILE A 73 -6.52 30.45 9.63
CA ILE A 73 -5.80 31.30 8.67
C ILE A 73 -4.48 30.65 8.22
N ILE A 74 -3.78 29.91 9.08
CA ILE A 74 -2.59 29.14 8.70
C ILE A 74 -2.92 28.14 7.58
N ARG A 75 -4.02 27.39 7.71
CA ARG A 75 -4.48 26.45 6.68
C ARG A 75 -4.80 27.17 5.38
N GLU A 76 -5.51 28.29 5.44
CA GLU A 76 -5.81 29.11 4.25
C GLU A 76 -4.53 29.61 3.57
N MET A 77 -3.53 30.01 4.34
CA MET A 77 -2.22 30.41 3.79
C MET A 77 -1.48 29.22 3.16
N ALA A 78 -1.65 28.02 3.70
CA ALA A 78 -1.06 26.77 3.23
C ALA A 78 -1.80 26.12 2.04
N GLY A 79 -2.79 26.81 1.47
CA GLY A 79 -3.49 26.38 0.25
C GLY A 79 -4.81 25.66 0.48
N TYR A 80 -5.32 25.61 1.71
CA TYR A 80 -6.52 24.85 2.04
C TYR A 80 -7.48 25.55 3.01
N GLY A 81 -8.77 25.59 2.66
CA GLY A 81 -9.80 26.36 3.34
C GLY A 81 -10.51 25.64 4.48
N TYR A 82 -11.61 26.25 4.94
CA TYR A 82 -12.36 25.83 6.11
C TYR A 82 -13.28 24.63 5.84
N ASN A 83 -13.93 24.57 4.68
CA ASN A 83 -14.85 23.48 4.38
C ASN A 83 -14.15 22.39 3.57
N ILE A 84 -14.25 21.13 4.03
CA ILE A 84 -13.98 19.97 3.17
C ILE A 84 -15.32 19.43 2.65
N GLY A 85 -15.33 18.77 1.49
CA GLY A 85 -16.53 18.13 0.98
C GLY A 85 -16.20 17.09 -0.07
N TYR A 86 -17.01 16.03 -0.12
CA TYR A 86 -16.87 14.93 -1.09
C TYR A 86 -16.82 15.39 -2.57
N HIS A 87 -17.32 16.60 -2.86
CA HIS A 87 -17.33 17.20 -4.20
C HIS A 87 -16.64 18.58 -4.28
N TYR A 88 -16.13 19.11 -3.17
CA TYR A 88 -15.49 20.42 -3.12
C TYR A 88 -14.39 20.44 -2.05
N SER A 89 -13.13 20.46 -2.46
CA SER A 89 -12.02 20.93 -1.62
C SER A 89 -11.89 22.44 -1.81
N GLU A 90 -12.06 23.24 -0.75
CA GLU A 90 -11.80 24.69 -0.82
C GLU A 90 -10.28 24.93 -0.90
N LYS A 91 -9.69 24.75 -2.07
CA LYS A 91 -8.31 25.20 -2.31
C LYS A 91 -8.28 26.72 -2.25
N THR A 92 -7.24 27.27 -1.65
CA THR A 92 -7.04 28.72 -1.54
C THR A 92 -5.84 29.16 -2.38
N ASP A 93 -5.76 30.47 -2.62
CA ASP A 93 -4.63 31.10 -3.31
C ASP A 93 -3.38 31.27 -2.43
N GLY A 94 -3.42 30.80 -1.18
CA GLY A 94 -2.33 30.86 -0.21
C GLY A 94 -1.02 30.32 -0.79
N LYS A 95 0.13 30.83 -0.33
CA LYS A 95 1.47 30.46 -0.85
C LYS A 95 2.43 29.96 0.22
N LEU A 96 1.96 29.77 1.45
CA LEU A 96 2.79 29.34 2.57
C LEU A 96 3.34 27.93 2.29
N SER A 97 4.67 27.85 2.22
CA SER A 97 5.41 26.61 1.97
C SER A 97 6.31 26.22 3.13
N ILE A 98 6.77 27.20 3.92
CA ILE A 98 7.61 26.97 5.10
C ILE A 98 6.89 27.53 6.32
N LEU A 99 6.59 26.67 7.29
CA LEU A 99 5.98 27.05 8.56
C LEU A 99 6.86 26.60 9.73
N ASP A 100 7.33 27.55 10.52
CA ASP A 100 8.09 27.32 11.75
C ASP A 100 7.24 27.61 12.99
N LEU A 101 6.83 26.56 13.71
CA LEU A 101 6.11 26.63 14.98
C LEU A 101 6.99 26.23 16.17
N SER A 102 8.32 26.23 16.03
CA SER A 102 9.24 25.81 17.10
C SER A 102 9.04 26.55 18.43
N ASP A 103 8.69 27.84 18.35
CA ASP A 103 8.45 28.74 19.50
C ASP A 103 6.95 29.02 19.73
N ALA A 104 6.07 28.24 19.10
CA ALA A 104 4.63 28.33 19.30
C ALA A 104 4.14 27.34 20.36
N LYS A 105 2.97 27.60 20.94
CA LYS A 105 2.26 26.66 21.81
C LYS A 105 0.82 26.52 21.35
N ILE A 106 0.37 25.29 21.08
CA ILE A 106 -1.02 25.02 20.71
C ILE A 106 -1.87 25.05 21.98
N VAL A 107 -2.88 25.92 22.01
CA VAL A 107 -3.82 26.04 23.12
C VAL A 107 -5.26 25.82 22.64
N GLU A 108 -6.10 25.35 23.56
CA GLU A 108 -7.54 25.23 23.34
C GLU A 108 -8.19 26.60 23.12
N GLY A 109 -9.20 26.63 22.24
CA GLY A 109 -10.08 27.78 22.05
C GLY A 109 -10.07 28.33 20.63
N GLY A 110 -10.63 29.53 20.47
CA GLY A 110 -10.85 30.13 19.16
C GLY A 110 -12.04 29.54 18.42
N SER A 111 -12.13 29.86 17.13
CA SER A 111 -13.11 29.29 16.21
C SER A 111 -12.65 27.92 15.70
N ALA A 112 -13.58 27.15 15.13
CA ALA A 112 -13.21 25.91 14.46
C ALA A 112 -12.22 26.22 13.31
N TYR A 113 -11.22 25.35 13.12
CA TYR A 113 -10.27 25.50 12.00
C TYR A 113 -10.68 24.73 10.76
N LEU A 114 -11.59 23.77 10.89
CA LEU A 114 -12.11 22.94 9.80
C LEU A 114 -13.55 22.49 10.09
N ASN A 115 -14.40 22.49 9.07
CA ASN A 115 -15.69 21.82 9.06
C ASN A 115 -15.66 20.62 8.12
N ILE A 116 -16.11 19.48 8.63
CA ILE A 116 -16.28 18.25 7.87
C ILE A 116 -17.79 17.95 7.76
N PRO A 117 -18.35 17.89 6.54
CA PRO A 117 -19.76 17.57 6.34
C PRO A 117 -20.10 16.24 7.00
N ASN A 118 -21.11 16.26 7.87
CA ASN A 118 -21.61 15.12 8.64
C ASN A 118 -20.72 14.64 9.81
N GLU A 119 -19.47 15.13 9.96
CA GLU A 119 -18.61 14.83 11.12
C GLU A 119 -18.51 16.01 12.11
N GLY A 120 -18.71 17.24 11.63
CA GLY A 120 -18.78 18.45 12.47
C GLY A 120 -17.56 19.36 12.38
N ASP A 121 -17.47 20.26 13.35
CA ASP A 121 -16.40 21.26 13.46
C ASP A 121 -15.21 20.72 14.28
N ASN A 122 -13.98 21.03 13.84
CA ASN A 122 -12.74 20.65 14.50
C ASN A 122 -12.09 21.87 15.19
N TYR A 123 -11.65 21.67 16.44
CA TYR A 123 -11.11 22.71 17.31
C TYR A 123 -9.72 22.32 17.85
N THR A 124 -8.90 23.31 18.21
CA THR A 124 -7.60 23.05 18.83
C THR A 124 -7.77 22.55 20.26
N SER A 125 -6.84 21.73 20.70
CA SER A 125 -6.70 21.27 22.09
C SER A 125 -5.27 21.54 22.56
N ASN A 126 -5.09 21.73 23.87
CA ASN A 126 -3.78 22.03 24.44
C ASN A 126 -2.75 20.95 24.05
N ASP A 127 -1.63 21.40 23.49
CA ASP A 127 -0.47 20.57 23.18
C ASP A 127 -0.77 19.39 22.23
N LYS A 128 -1.84 19.44 21.44
CA LYS A 128 -2.18 18.41 20.45
C LYS A 128 -2.20 19.00 19.05
N LEU A 129 -1.63 18.27 18.09
CA LEU A 129 -1.95 18.52 16.69
C LEU A 129 -3.24 17.77 16.37
N GLY A 130 -4.36 18.49 16.35
CA GLY A 130 -5.69 17.89 16.24
C GLY A 130 -5.96 17.20 14.90
N ASP A 131 -7.10 16.52 14.85
CA ASP A 131 -7.56 15.82 13.66
C ASP A 131 -7.65 16.78 12.47
N TYR A 132 -7.12 16.36 11.33
CA TYR A 132 -7.15 17.14 10.08
C TYR A 132 -6.50 18.53 10.15
N ALA A 133 -5.63 18.78 11.15
CA ALA A 133 -5.02 20.08 11.41
C ALA A 133 -4.36 20.73 10.18
N PHE A 134 -3.74 19.94 9.31
CA PHE A 134 -3.16 20.35 8.04
C PHE A 134 -3.72 19.57 6.84
N PHE A 135 -4.92 18.98 6.97
CA PHE A 135 -5.57 18.27 5.87
C PHE A 135 -5.56 19.10 4.59
N GLY A 136 -5.04 18.52 3.51
CA GLY A 136 -4.96 19.09 2.18
C GLY A 136 -3.99 20.26 2.04
N CYS A 137 -3.13 20.56 3.02
CA CYS A 137 -2.14 21.65 2.94
C CYS A 137 -0.96 21.27 2.03
N TYR A 138 -1.24 21.05 0.75
CA TYR A 138 -0.31 20.52 -0.26
C TYR A 138 0.83 21.49 -0.63
N ARG A 139 0.77 22.75 -0.19
CA ARG A 139 1.82 23.74 -0.45
C ARG A 139 2.95 23.72 0.57
N LEU A 140 2.69 23.21 1.78
CA LEU A 140 3.71 23.08 2.81
C LEU A 140 4.78 22.10 2.33
N THR A 141 6.01 22.57 2.20
CA THR A 141 7.20 21.77 1.87
C THR A 141 8.07 21.50 3.07
N ASN A 142 7.99 22.38 4.09
CA ASN A 142 8.70 22.26 5.35
C ASN A 142 7.80 22.74 6.51
N LEU A 143 7.75 21.96 7.58
CA LEU A 143 7.04 22.28 8.81
C LEU A 143 7.90 21.92 10.02
N THR A 144 8.03 22.85 10.97
CA THR A 144 8.53 22.55 12.31
C THR A 144 7.38 22.54 13.29
N ILE A 145 7.14 21.39 13.94
CA ILE A 145 6.07 21.19 14.94
C ILE A 145 6.56 21.66 16.32
N PRO A 146 5.70 22.27 17.17
CA PRO A 146 6.07 22.62 18.54
C PRO A 146 6.55 21.41 19.35
N SER A 147 7.61 21.59 20.14
CA SER A 147 8.20 20.51 20.96
C SER A 147 7.25 19.98 22.05
N CYS A 148 6.24 20.75 22.44
CA CYS A 148 5.25 20.36 23.44
C CYS A 148 4.16 19.41 22.90
N VAL A 149 4.08 19.17 21.59
CA VAL A 149 3.01 18.34 21.01
C VAL A 149 3.09 16.90 21.53
N THR A 150 1.97 16.41 22.07
CA THR A 150 1.85 15.07 22.68
C THR A 150 1.16 14.04 21.78
N SER A 151 0.44 14.48 20.75
CA SER A 151 -0.23 13.58 19.79
C SER A 151 -0.41 14.21 18.42
N ILE A 152 -0.46 13.36 17.39
CA ILE A 152 -0.84 13.70 16.02
C ILE A 152 -2.19 13.04 15.73
N GLY A 153 -3.22 13.84 15.49
CA GLY A 153 -4.60 13.39 15.27
C GLY A 153 -4.84 12.69 13.94
N ASP A 154 -6.06 12.21 13.77
CA ASP A 154 -6.51 11.51 12.57
C ASP A 154 -6.48 12.45 11.37
N GLY A 155 -5.92 12.01 10.25
CA GLY A 155 -5.84 12.80 9.02
C GLY A 155 -5.03 14.10 9.14
N ALA A 156 -4.26 14.32 10.22
CA ALA A 156 -3.62 15.59 10.53
C ALA A 156 -2.80 16.19 9.37
N PHE A 157 -2.15 15.37 8.56
CA PHE A 157 -1.38 15.75 7.37
C PHE A 157 -1.90 15.08 6.09
N PHE A 158 -3.11 14.51 6.11
CA PHE A 158 -3.66 13.85 4.93
C PHE A 158 -3.57 14.79 3.72
N GLY A 159 -2.93 14.35 2.63
CA GLY A 159 -2.85 15.10 1.38
C GLY A 159 -1.87 16.28 1.42
N CYS A 160 -1.00 16.37 2.43
CA CYS A 160 0.17 17.26 2.43
C CYS A 160 1.24 16.79 1.44
N SER A 161 0.89 16.68 0.16
CA SER A 161 1.75 16.11 -0.89
C SER A 161 3.00 16.93 -1.21
N GLY A 162 3.07 18.20 -0.79
CA GLY A 162 4.28 19.02 -0.91
C GLY A 162 5.32 18.77 0.18
N LEU A 163 4.95 18.16 1.31
CA LEU A 163 5.81 18.05 2.49
C LEU A 163 6.94 17.08 2.20
N THR A 164 8.19 17.55 2.27
CA THR A 164 9.36 16.75 1.83
C THR A 164 10.04 15.98 2.96
N SER A 165 10.03 16.57 4.16
CA SER A 165 10.58 15.98 5.36
C SER A 165 9.85 16.50 6.59
N LEU A 166 9.81 15.69 7.66
CA LEU A 166 9.23 16.08 8.94
C LEU A 166 9.92 15.34 10.09
N ALA A 167 10.11 16.04 11.22
CA ALA A 167 10.52 15.44 12.47
C ALA A 167 9.35 15.51 13.47
N ILE A 168 8.86 14.35 13.91
CA ILE A 168 7.80 14.28 14.94
C ILE A 168 8.44 14.55 16.32
N PRO A 169 7.91 15.48 17.14
CA PRO A 169 8.47 15.83 18.44
C PRO A 169 8.54 14.66 19.43
N SER A 170 9.56 14.65 20.30
CA SER A 170 9.85 13.55 21.24
C SER A 170 8.77 13.28 22.30
N CYS A 171 7.78 14.16 22.44
CA CYS A 171 6.67 14.00 23.38
C CYS A 171 5.45 13.29 22.76
N VAL A 172 5.46 13.06 21.45
CA VAL A 172 4.34 12.42 20.75
C VAL A 172 4.25 10.95 21.14
N ALA A 173 3.09 10.53 21.65
CA ALA A 173 2.82 9.15 22.05
C ALA A 173 2.02 8.36 20.99
N GLU A 174 1.27 9.05 20.15
CA GLU A 174 0.33 8.45 19.19
C GLU A 174 0.30 9.20 17.85
N ILE A 175 0.15 8.42 16.78
CA ILE A 175 -0.11 8.90 15.42
C ILE A 175 -1.47 8.33 15.00
N GLY A 176 -2.42 9.22 14.70
CA GLY A 176 -3.79 8.88 14.33
C GLY A 176 -3.93 8.15 12.99
N ALA A 177 -5.15 7.69 12.73
CA ALA A 177 -5.52 7.05 11.47
C ALA A 177 -5.38 8.03 10.30
N SER A 178 -4.85 7.56 9.17
CA SER A 178 -4.61 8.39 7.98
C SER A 178 -3.77 9.65 8.21
N ALA A 179 -3.03 9.75 9.33
CA ALA A 179 -2.36 10.99 9.74
C ALA A 179 -1.43 11.57 8.65
N PHE A 180 -0.76 10.74 7.85
CA PHE A 180 0.11 11.14 6.74
C PHE A 180 -0.35 10.56 5.39
N ARG A 181 -1.61 10.14 5.29
CA ARG A 181 -2.15 9.56 4.06
C ARG A 181 -1.97 10.52 2.88
N ASP A 182 -1.55 10.04 1.71
CA ASP A 182 -1.28 10.83 0.51
C ASP A 182 -0.23 11.96 0.70
N CYS A 183 0.66 11.88 1.70
CA CYS A 183 1.89 12.70 1.78
C CYS A 183 2.95 12.22 0.76
N SER A 184 2.62 12.24 -0.53
CA SER A 184 3.45 11.65 -1.59
C SER A 184 4.82 12.31 -1.79
N GLY A 185 5.00 13.57 -1.38
CA GLY A 185 6.30 14.24 -1.40
C GLY A 185 7.22 13.88 -0.24
N LEU A 186 6.73 13.16 0.79
CA LEU A 186 7.48 12.91 2.01
C LEU A 186 8.56 11.86 1.78
N THR A 187 9.81 12.32 1.72
CA THR A 187 10.98 11.46 1.46
C THR A 187 11.63 10.92 2.72
N SER A 188 11.48 11.63 3.84
CA SER A 188 12.08 11.32 5.12
C SER A 188 11.17 11.74 6.27
N LEU A 189 10.89 10.81 7.19
CA LEU A 189 10.12 11.06 8.40
C LEU A 189 10.84 10.47 9.62
N THR A 190 11.03 11.28 10.65
CA THR A 190 11.55 10.80 11.93
C THR A 190 10.41 10.61 12.92
N ILE A 191 10.20 9.36 13.37
CA ILE A 191 9.23 9.01 14.41
C ILE A 191 9.99 8.77 15.74
N PRO A 192 9.63 9.46 16.84
CA PRO A 192 10.33 9.32 18.12
C PRO A 192 10.01 7.98 18.80
N SER A 193 10.90 7.54 19.68
CA SER A 193 10.74 6.29 20.45
C SER A 193 9.55 6.29 21.42
N SER A 194 8.99 7.46 21.71
CA SER A 194 7.80 7.64 22.56
C SER A 194 6.51 7.18 21.90
N VAL A 195 6.47 7.07 20.57
CA VAL A 195 5.28 6.60 19.84
C VAL A 195 5.08 5.11 20.09
N THR A 196 3.91 4.76 20.63
CA THR A 196 3.51 3.37 20.89
C THR A 196 2.33 2.92 20.04
N SER A 197 1.65 3.86 19.36
CA SER A 197 0.47 3.58 18.53
C SER A 197 0.55 4.33 17.19
N ILE A 198 0.26 3.61 16.11
CA ILE A 198 0.17 4.11 14.73
C ILE A 198 -1.18 3.63 14.16
N GLY A 199 -2.05 4.56 13.79
CA GLY A 199 -3.39 4.27 13.31
C GLY A 199 -3.44 3.64 11.92
N MET A 200 -4.62 3.10 11.58
CA MET A 200 -4.93 2.55 10.26
C MET A 200 -4.63 3.56 9.15
N GLU A 201 -4.06 3.12 8.02
CA GLU A 201 -3.73 3.97 6.87
C GLU A 201 -2.79 5.15 7.19
N ALA A 202 -2.12 5.19 8.34
CA ALA A 202 -1.36 6.35 8.80
C ALA A 202 -0.33 6.86 7.79
N PHE A 203 0.31 6.00 7.00
CA PHE A 203 1.28 6.37 5.95
C PHE A 203 0.82 5.92 4.56
N ALA A 204 -0.46 5.61 4.36
CA ALA A 204 -0.95 5.14 3.07
C ALA A 204 -0.64 6.16 1.95
N SER A 205 -0.18 5.69 0.80
CA SER A 205 0.20 6.48 -0.37
C SER A 205 1.31 7.51 -0.13
N CYS A 206 2.15 7.35 0.91
CA CYS A 206 3.41 8.08 1.04
C CYS A 206 4.44 7.57 0.03
N SER A 207 4.18 7.73 -1.28
CA SER A 207 4.97 7.12 -2.36
C SER A 207 6.40 7.67 -2.49
N GLY A 208 6.70 8.85 -1.93
CA GLY A 208 8.05 9.39 -1.86
C GLY A 208 8.90 8.82 -0.73
N LEU A 209 8.31 8.12 0.25
CA LEU A 209 9.01 7.67 1.45
C LEU A 209 9.91 6.49 1.12
N THR A 210 11.23 6.66 1.25
CA THR A 210 12.21 5.66 0.81
C THR A 210 12.60 4.65 1.88
N SER A 211 12.55 5.08 3.15
CA SER A 211 12.82 4.27 4.32
C SER A 211 12.07 4.83 5.52
N LEU A 212 11.77 3.96 6.49
CA LEU A 212 11.19 4.35 7.77
C LEU A 212 11.62 3.37 8.86
N THR A 213 11.89 3.91 10.06
CA THR A 213 12.11 3.10 11.26
C THR A 213 10.88 3.19 12.14
N ILE A 214 10.25 2.04 12.41
CA ILE A 214 9.10 1.97 13.32
C ILE A 214 9.63 1.92 14.77
N PRO A 215 9.10 2.76 15.67
CA PRO A 215 9.54 2.81 17.07
C PRO A 215 9.39 1.48 17.80
N SER A 216 10.33 1.16 18.69
CA SER A 216 10.34 -0.10 19.44
C SER A 216 9.14 -0.30 20.39
N GLY A 217 8.41 0.76 20.72
CA GLY A 217 7.20 0.71 21.54
C GLY A 217 5.95 0.22 20.79
N VAL A 218 6.00 0.11 19.46
CA VAL A 218 4.88 -0.36 18.64
C VAL A 218 4.75 -1.88 18.73
N THR A 219 3.56 -2.36 19.05
CA THR A 219 3.25 -3.79 19.25
C THR A 219 2.51 -4.45 18.09
N SER A 220 2.02 -3.66 17.13
CA SER A 220 1.30 -4.15 15.95
C SER A 220 1.47 -3.21 14.77
N ILE A 221 1.54 -3.75 13.55
CA ILE A 221 1.37 -2.95 12.33
C ILE A 221 -0.11 -3.04 11.95
N GLY A 222 -0.83 -1.92 12.00
CA GLY A 222 -2.26 -1.87 11.71
C GLY A 222 -2.58 -2.06 10.22
N ASP A 223 -3.89 -2.11 9.93
CA ASP A 223 -4.39 -2.28 8.56
C ASP A 223 -3.94 -1.11 7.66
N ARG A 224 -3.46 -1.46 6.47
CA ARG A 224 -3.08 -0.53 5.39
C ARG A 224 -2.10 0.58 5.80
N VAL A 225 -1.35 0.43 6.88
CA VAL A 225 -0.47 1.48 7.42
C VAL A 225 0.50 2.02 6.36
N PHE A 226 1.06 1.16 5.51
CA PHE A 226 1.94 1.52 4.38
C PHE A 226 1.34 1.20 3.01
N PHE A 227 0.00 1.12 2.91
CA PHE A 227 -0.68 0.83 1.65
C PHE A 227 -0.22 1.81 0.55
N GLY A 228 0.31 1.34 -0.57
CA GLY A 228 0.75 2.17 -1.69
C GLY A 228 2.01 2.99 -1.45
N CYS A 229 2.82 2.67 -0.43
CA CYS A 229 4.15 3.27 -0.24
C CYS A 229 5.16 2.76 -1.28
N SER A 230 4.94 3.03 -2.56
CA SER A 230 5.70 2.45 -3.67
C SER A 230 7.19 2.84 -3.70
N GLY A 231 7.59 3.95 -3.08
CA GLY A 231 9.00 4.33 -2.93
C GLY A 231 9.73 3.66 -1.79
N LEU A 232 9.04 2.91 -0.91
CA LEU A 232 9.63 2.32 0.28
C LEU A 232 10.52 1.15 -0.10
N THR A 233 11.83 1.33 0.01
CA THR A 233 12.84 0.33 -0.38
C THR A 233 13.26 -0.60 0.75
N SER A 234 13.18 -0.10 1.99
CA SER A 234 13.52 -0.82 3.21
C SER A 234 12.70 -0.32 4.39
N LEU A 235 12.38 -1.22 5.30
CA LEU A 235 11.66 -0.95 6.54
C LEU A 235 12.16 -1.89 7.63
N THR A 236 12.33 -1.38 8.85
CA THR A 236 12.61 -2.22 10.03
C THR A 236 11.36 -2.34 10.89
N ILE A 237 10.84 -3.57 11.04
CA ILE A 237 9.76 -3.89 11.98
C ILE A 237 10.39 -4.24 13.34
N PRO A 238 9.98 -3.59 14.44
CA PRO A 238 10.57 -3.81 15.76
C PRO A 238 10.18 -5.16 16.34
N SER A 239 11.05 -5.73 17.17
CA SER A 239 10.89 -7.09 17.72
C SER A 239 9.66 -7.27 18.63
N GLY A 240 9.08 -6.17 19.11
CA GLY A 240 7.87 -6.19 19.94
C GLY A 240 6.56 -6.39 19.16
N VAL A 241 6.62 -6.37 17.83
CA VAL A 241 5.43 -6.52 16.97
C VAL A 241 4.94 -7.97 16.99
N THR A 242 3.64 -8.16 17.26
CA THR A 242 2.98 -9.47 17.32
C THR A 242 2.02 -9.74 16.15
N SER A 243 1.62 -8.72 15.40
CA SER A 243 0.71 -8.84 14.27
C SER A 243 0.98 -7.82 13.17
N ILE A 244 0.67 -8.21 11.93
CA ILE A 244 0.64 -7.37 10.74
C ILE A 244 -0.78 -7.40 10.18
N GLY A 245 -1.42 -6.25 10.06
CA GLY A 245 -2.82 -6.11 9.63
C GLY A 245 -3.03 -6.27 8.13
N ASP A 246 -4.30 -6.17 7.73
CA ASP A 246 -4.73 -6.38 6.35
C ASP A 246 -4.17 -5.28 5.43
N GLY A 247 -3.59 -5.68 4.30
CA GLY A 247 -3.01 -4.77 3.32
C GLY A 247 -1.91 -3.86 3.85
N ALA A 248 -1.28 -4.19 4.99
CA ALA A 248 -0.32 -3.33 5.68
C ALA A 248 0.81 -2.80 4.77
N PHE A 249 1.27 -3.61 3.82
CA PHE A 249 2.28 -3.27 2.80
C PHE A 249 1.77 -3.46 1.36
N PHE A 250 0.45 -3.49 1.16
CA PHE A 250 -0.14 -3.62 -0.17
C PHE A 250 0.43 -2.56 -1.11
N GLY A 251 0.94 -2.93 -2.28
CA GLY A 251 1.47 -2.00 -3.27
C GLY A 251 2.76 -1.27 -2.85
N CYS A 252 3.49 -1.77 -1.85
CA CYS A 252 4.87 -1.34 -1.55
C CYS A 252 5.83 -1.87 -2.62
N SER A 253 5.64 -1.48 -3.88
CA SER A 253 6.30 -2.07 -5.03
C SER A 253 7.82 -1.94 -5.00
N GLY A 254 8.38 -0.91 -4.37
CA GLY A 254 9.83 -0.73 -4.24
C GLY A 254 10.49 -1.54 -3.12
N LEU A 255 9.73 -2.28 -2.31
CA LEU A 255 10.26 -2.97 -1.13
C LEU A 255 11.07 -4.21 -1.54
N THR A 256 12.39 -4.12 -1.39
CA THR A 256 13.32 -5.17 -1.88
C THR A 256 13.53 -6.31 -0.89
N SER A 257 13.42 -6.00 0.41
CA SER A 257 13.60 -6.95 1.52
C SER A 257 12.84 -6.48 2.75
N LEU A 258 12.37 -7.44 3.55
CA LEU A 258 11.70 -7.18 4.81
C LEU A 258 11.97 -8.33 5.79
N THR A 259 12.38 -7.99 7.01
CA THR A 259 12.50 -8.97 8.09
C THR A 259 11.25 -8.90 8.98
N ILE A 260 10.46 -9.97 8.99
CA ILE A 260 9.34 -10.11 9.92
C ILE A 260 9.88 -10.65 11.27
N PRO A 261 9.63 -9.99 12.40
CA PRO A 261 10.07 -10.47 13.71
C PRO A 261 9.49 -11.82 14.09
N SER A 262 10.25 -12.60 14.86
CA SER A 262 9.83 -13.94 15.32
C SER A 262 8.61 -13.93 16.25
N GLY A 263 8.29 -12.77 16.84
CA GLY A 263 7.12 -12.58 17.72
C GLY A 263 5.80 -12.45 16.96
N VAL A 264 5.82 -12.28 15.64
CA VAL A 264 4.60 -12.15 14.83
C VAL A 264 3.89 -13.50 14.72
N THR A 265 2.62 -13.53 15.08
CA THR A 265 1.76 -14.72 15.03
C THR A 265 0.64 -14.63 13.99
N SER A 266 0.42 -13.45 13.41
CA SER A 266 -0.64 -13.22 12.42
C SER A 266 -0.20 -12.21 11.37
N ILE A 267 -0.48 -12.53 10.11
CA ILE A 267 -0.29 -11.70 8.93
C ILE A 267 -1.65 -11.63 8.23
N GLY A 268 -2.14 -10.40 8.03
CA GLY A 268 -3.44 -10.13 7.44
C GLY A 268 -3.53 -10.47 5.95
N ARG A 269 -4.76 -10.43 5.45
CA ARG A 269 -5.06 -10.56 4.02
C ARG A 269 -4.34 -9.46 3.24
N ASP A 270 -3.91 -9.75 2.01
CA ASP A 270 -3.30 -8.76 1.11
C ASP A 270 -2.02 -8.09 1.66
N ALA A 271 -1.46 -8.57 2.78
CA ALA A 271 -0.47 -7.81 3.55
C ALA A 271 0.77 -7.41 2.74
N PHE A 272 1.20 -8.23 1.79
CA PHE A 272 2.34 -7.99 0.89
C PHE A 272 1.97 -8.01 -0.59
N SER A 273 0.67 -7.99 -0.92
CA SER A 273 0.21 -7.98 -2.31
C SER A 273 0.79 -6.79 -3.08
N GLY A 274 1.34 -7.02 -4.26
CA GLY A 274 1.98 -6.00 -5.10
C GLY A 274 3.35 -5.51 -4.61
N CYS A 275 4.00 -6.20 -3.66
CA CYS A 275 5.42 -5.97 -3.34
C CYS A 275 6.32 -6.57 -4.43
N SER A 276 6.24 -6.03 -5.64
CA SER A 276 6.82 -6.64 -6.86
C SER A 276 8.33 -6.83 -6.82
N GLU A 277 9.08 -5.95 -6.14
CA GLU A 277 10.55 -6.03 -6.02
C GLU A 277 11.03 -6.89 -4.83
N LEU A 278 10.12 -7.50 -4.07
CA LEU A 278 10.47 -8.27 -2.88
C LEU A 278 11.14 -9.60 -3.26
N THR A 279 12.45 -9.69 -3.04
CA THR A 279 13.24 -10.85 -3.49
C THR A 279 13.22 -12.05 -2.52
N SER A 280 13.06 -11.78 -1.23
CA SER A 280 13.05 -12.80 -0.19
C SER A 280 12.27 -12.34 1.04
N LEU A 281 11.61 -13.30 1.68
CA LEU A 281 10.89 -13.09 2.93
C LEU A 281 10.84 -14.38 3.76
N THR A 282 11.05 -14.25 5.06
CA THR A 282 10.88 -15.36 6.01
C THR A 282 9.62 -15.14 6.82
N ILE A 283 8.68 -16.08 6.74
CA ILE A 283 7.48 -16.07 7.57
C ILE A 283 7.86 -16.59 8.97
N PRO A 284 7.47 -15.94 10.06
CA PRO A 284 7.78 -16.36 11.42
C PRO A 284 7.12 -17.68 11.82
N SER A 285 7.78 -18.46 12.68
CA SER A 285 7.29 -19.76 13.15
C SER A 285 5.98 -19.72 13.94
N GLY A 286 5.59 -18.55 14.45
CA GLY A 286 4.32 -18.35 15.17
C GLY A 286 3.10 -18.25 14.26
N VAL A 287 3.29 -18.10 12.94
CA VAL A 287 2.19 -17.99 11.97
C VAL A 287 1.57 -19.35 11.70
N THR A 288 0.25 -19.44 11.82
CA THR A 288 -0.53 -20.70 11.65
C THR A 288 -1.26 -20.80 10.32
N SER A 289 -1.35 -19.72 9.55
CA SER A 289 -2.04 -19.69 8.25
C SER A 289 -1.44 -18.60 7.36
N ILE A 290 -1.42 -18.82 6.05
CA ILE A 290 -1.18 -17.78 5.05
C ILE A 290 -2.54 -17.33 4.55
N GLY A 291 -2.87 -16.05 4.73
CA GLY A 291 -4.18 -15.50 4.35
C GLY A 291 -4.34 -15.33 2.85
N ASP A 292 -5.56 -15.04 2.42
CA ASP A 292 -5.86 -14.79 1.01
C ASP A 292 -5.01 -13.64 0.48
N HIS A 293 -4.57 -13.77 -0.77
CA HIS A 293 -3.86 -12.75 -1.53
C HIS A 293 -2.55 -12.23 -0.88
N THR A 294 -2.02 -12.90 0.15
CA THR A 294 -0.93 -12.36 1.01
C THR A 294 0.29 -11.90 0.20
N PHE A 295 0.72 -12.65 -0.81
CA PHE A 295 1.90 -12.39 -1.65
C PHE A 295 1.55 -12.25 -3.14
N VAL A 296 0.32 -11.84 -3.48
CA VAL A 296 -0.07 -11.65 -4.89
C VAL A 296 0.89 -10.71 -5.59
N SER A 297 1.32 -11.04 -6.80
CA SER A 297 2.20 -10.23 -7.64
C SER A 297 3.51 -9.81 -6.96
N CYS A 298 4.04 -10.62 -6.03
CA CYS A 298 5.43 -10.53 -5.58
C CYS A 298 6.35 -11.15 -6.65
N SER A 299 6.40 -10.52 -7.83
CA SER A 299 6.97 -11.10 -9.05
C SER A 299 8.44 -11.49 -8.94
N GLU A 300 9.24 -10.74 -8.18
CA GLU A 300 10.68 -10.99 -7.96
C GLU A 300 10.96 -11.93 -6.78
N LEU A 301 9.94 -12.51 -6.14
CA LEU A 301 10.12 -13.37 -4.97
C LEU A 301 10.73 -14.72 -5.36
N ILE A 302 12.04 -14.86 -5.20
CA ILE A 302 12.80 -16.06 -5.59
C ILE A 302 12.57 -17.21 -4.61
N SER A 303 12.49 -16.90 -3.32
CA SER A 303 12.38 -17.92 -2.28
C SER A 303 11.58 -17.44 -1.07
N LEU A 304 10.81 -18.36 -0.50
CA LEU A 304 10.03 -18.16 0.70
C LEU A 304 9.94 -19.48 1.47
N THR A 305 10.06 -19.40 2.80
CA THR A 305 9.92 -20.56 3.68
C THR A 305 8.59 -20.50 4.40
N ILE A 306 7.72 -21.49 4.17
CA ILE A 306 6.47 -21.67 4.92
C ILE A 306 6.80 -22.43 6.23
N PRO A 307 6.47 -21.89 7.42
CA PRO A 307 6.77 -22.53 8.68
C PRO A 307 5.96 -23.79 8.93
N SER A 308 6.53 -24.76 9.64
CA SER A 308 5.89 -26.04 9.97
C SER A 308 4.61 -25.95 10.82
N GLY A 309 4.28 -24.78 11.36
CA GLY A 309 3.05 -24.52 12.10
C GLY A 309 1.86 -24.14 11.21
N VAL A 310 2.09 -23.85 9.92
CA VAL A 310 1.05 -23.42 8.99
C VAL A 310 0.13 -24.59 8.64
N THR A 311 -1.18 -24.41 8.79
CA THR A 311 -2.20 -25.42 8.51
C THR A 311 -3.01 -25.14 7.24
N SER A 312 -3.01 -23.90 6.75
CA SER A 312 -3.76 -23.49 5.56
C SER A 312 -3.05 -22.40 4.76
N ILE A 313 -3.24 -22.44 3.44
CA ILE A 313 -2.84 -21.43 2.47
C ILE A 313 -4.11 -20.92 1.79
N GLY A 314 -4.38 -19.61 1.88
CA GLY A 314 -5.59 -18.98 1.37
C GLY A 314 -5.63 -18.83 -0.15
N ASP A 315 -6.75 -18.28 -0.63
CA ASP A 315 -7.00 -18.08 -2.06
C ASP A 315 -5.99 -17.07 -2.63
N PHE A 316 -5.44 -17.36 -3.80
CA PHE A 316 -4.46 -16.53 -4.51
C PHE A 316 -3.22 -16.15 -3.69
N ALA A 317 -2.91 -16.87 -2.60
CA ALA A 317 -1.89 -16.46 -1.63
C ALA A 317 -0.51 -16.15 -2.23
N PHE A 318 -0.12 -16.83 -3.31
CA PHE A 318 1.13 -16.63 -4.06
C PHE A 318 0.89 -16.37 -5.55
N SER A 319 -0.33 -15.97 -5.94
CA SER A 319 -0.64 -15.75 -7.37
C SER A 319 0.30 -14.70 -7.97
N GLY A 320 0.87 -14.98 -9.14
CA GLY A 320 1.80 -14.09 -9.84
C GLY A 320 3.21 -13.98 -9.24
N CYS A 321 3.62 -14.89 -8.33
CA CYS A 321 5.02 -14.99 -7.89
C CYS A 321 5.90 -15.66 -8.98
N SER A 322 6.10 -14.95 -10.09
CA SER A 322 6.70 -15.49 -11.31
C SER A 322 8.13 -16.00 -11.15
N GLU A 323 8.95 -15.40 -10.28
CA GLU A 323 10.34 -15.84 -10.04
C GLU A 323 10.47 -16.89 -8.93
N LEU A 324 9.37 -17.39 -8.35
CA LEU A 324 9.42 -18.36 -7.25
C LEU A 324 9.85 -19.74 -7.74
N ILE A 325 11.15 -20.05 -7.62
CA ILE A 325 11.75 -21.28 -8.18
C ILE A 325 11.34 -22.53 -7.40
N SER A 326 11.32 -22.42 -6.07
CA SER A 326 11.06 -23.54 -5.18
C SER A 326 10.34 -23.08 -3.92
N LEU A 327 9.36 -23.87 -3.51
CA LEU A 327 8.59 -23.67 -2.29
C LEU A 327 8.39 -25.01 -1.60
N THR A 328 8.67 -25.08 -0.29
CA THR A 328 8.33 -26.26 0.51
C THR A 328 7.04 -25.99 1.27
N ILE A 329 5.99 -26.75 0.95
CA ILE A 329 4.74 -26.72 1.72
C ILE A 329 4.87 -27.75 2.87
N PRO A 330 4.69 -27.35 4.13
CA PRO A 330 4.88 -28.25 5.26
C PRO A 330 3.76 -29.28 5.36
N SER A 331 4.07 -30.44 5.95
CA SER A 331 3.13 -31.56 6.09
C SER A 331 1.90 -31.25 6.95
N SER A 332 1.95 -30.17 7.73
CA SER A 332 0.85 -29.66 8.55
C SER A 332 -0.27 -29.01 7.74
N VAL A 333 0.00 -28.61 6.49
CA VAL A 333 -1.01 -27.98 5.64
C VAL A 333 -2.05 -29.01 5.20
N THR A 334 -3.32 -28.70 5.48
CA THR A 334 -4.47 -29.53 5.13
C THR A 334 -5.38 -28.88 4.08
N SER A 335 -5.16 -27.60 3.77
CA SER A 335 -5.97 -26.83 2.82
C SER A 335 -5.13 -25.83 2.04
N ILE A 336 -5.35 -25.79 0.73
CA ILE A 336 -4.77 -24.84 -0.22
C ILE A 336 -5.94 -24.24 -0.99
N GLY A 337 -6.02 -22.92 -1.02
CA GLY A 337 -7.09 -22.16 -1.65
C GLY A 337 -7.05 -22.18 -3.19
N ASP A 338 -8.11 -21.63 -3.77
CA ASP A 338 -8.22 -21.46 -5.22
C ASP A 338 -7.18 -20.44 -5.71
N GLY A 339 -6.55 -20.70 -6.87
CA GLY A 339 -5.53 -19.82 -7.45
C GLY A 339 -4.25 -19.66 -6.60
N ALA A 340 -4.06 -20.45 -5.53
CA ALA A 340 -3.01 -20.19 -4.54
C ALA A 340 -1.59 -20.05 -5.12
N PHE A 341 -1.28 -20.73 -6.23
CA PHE A 341 -0.01 -20.65 -6.95
C PHE A 341 -0.20 -20.28 -8.43
N GLU A 342 -1.34 -19.69 -8.80
CA GLU A 342 -1.60 -19.23 -10.17
C GLU A 342 -0.44 -18.35 -10.66
N GLY A 343 0.04 -18.56 -11.89
CA GLY A 343 1.09 -17.72 -12.49
C GLY A 343 2.46 -17.81 -11.82
N CYS A 344 2.71 -18.80 -10.96
CA CYS A 344 4.05 -19.10 -10.43
C CYS A 344 4.92 -19.78 -11.50
N SER A 345 5.20 -19.06 -12.60
CA SER A 345 5.85 -19.60 -13.80
C SER A 345 7.28 -20.11 -13.56
N GLY A 346 8.00 -19.59 -12.57
CA GLY A 346 9.32 -20.06 -12.17
C GLY A 346 9.33 -21.37 -11.36
N LEU A 347 8.17 -21.82 -10.87
CA LEU A 347 8.08 -22.98 -9.98
C LEU A 347 8.38 -24.27 -10.74
N THR A 348 9.54 -24.87 -10.51
CA THR A 348 10.00 -26.04 -11.27
C THR A 348 9.49 -27.38 -10.73
N SER A 349 9.25 -27.44 -9.43
CA SER A 349 8.75 -28.63 -8.72
C SER A 349 8.05 -28.21 -7.43
N LEU A 350 7.04 -28.99 -7.04
CA LEU A 350 6.30 -28.79 -5.80
C LEU A 350 5.80 -30.13 -5.27
N THR A 351 5.87 -30.31 -3.95
CA THR A 351 5.22 -31.44 -3.26
C THR A 351 3.99 -30.95 -2.51
N ILE A 352 2.83 -31.48 -2.87
CA ILE A 352 1.57 -31.22 -2.17
C ILE A 352 1.51 -32.12 -0.93
N PRO A 353 1.25 -31.57 0.28
CA PRO A 353 1.19 -32.34 1.51
C PRO A 353 0.09 -33.41 1.53
N SER A 354 0.34 -34.53 2.19
CA SER A 354 -0.62 -35.64 2.29
C SER A 354 -1.94 -35.31 2.99
N GLY A 355 -1.99 -34.21 3.74
CA GLY A 355 -3.19 -33.72 4.41
C GLY A 355 -4.19 -33.01 3.48
N VAL A 356 -3.78 -32.65 2.25
CA VAL A 356 -4.63 -31.97 1.27
C VAL A 356 -5.59 -32.97 0.61
N THR A 357 -6.89 -32.65 0.63
CA THR A 357 -7.96 -33.53 0.13
C THR A 357 -8.52 -33.12 -1.25
N SER A 358 -8.19 -31.93 -1.74
CA SER A 358 -8.64 -31.42 -3.04
C SER A 358 -7.61 -30.48 -3.64
N ILE A 359 -7.52 -30.47 -4.97
CA ILE A 359 -6.85 -29.39 -5.71
C ILE A 359 -7.95 -28.45 -6.20
N GLY A 360 -7.89 -27.19 -5.76
CA GLY A 360 -8.89 -26.17 -6.02
C GLY A 360 -8.89 -25.67 -7.47
N LYS A 361 -9.79 -24.73 -7.74
CA LYS A 361 -9.83 -24.03 -9.03
C LYS A 361 -8.53 -23.25 -9.22
N GLU A 362 -7.95 -23.31 -10.42
CA GLU A 362 -6.76 -22.52 -10.83
C GLU A 362 -5.52 -22.68 -9.92
N THR A 363 -5.47 -23.65 -9.00
CA THR A 363 -4.43 -23.71 -7.95
C THR A 363 -3.00 -23.65 -8.50
N PHE A 364 -2.73 -24.28 -9.64
CA PHE A 364 -1.45 -24.25 -10.36
C PHE A 364 -1.61 -23.75 -11.80
N ALA A 365 -2.66 -22.99 -12.10
CA ALA A 365 -2.81 -22.40 -13.43
C ALA A 365 -1.58 -21.55 -13.78
N GLU A 366 -1.14 -21.57 -15.04
CA GLU A 366 0.00 -20.81 -15.57
C GLU A 366 1.34 -21.06 -14.84
N CYS A 367 1.47 -22.17 -14.10
CA CYS A 367 2.75 -22.67 -13.58
C CYS A 367 3.60 -23.29 -14.71
N SER A 368 3.93 -22.49 -15.72
CA SER A 368 4.53 -22.95 -16.98
C SER A 368 5.90 -23.63 -16.82
N GLY A 369 6.68 -23.31 -15.77
CA GLY A 369 7.95 -23.98 -15.46
C GLY A 369 7.83 -25.30 -14.70
N LEU A 370 6.62 -25.71 -14.29
CA LEU A 370 6.41 -26.90 -13.48
C LEU A 370 6.63 -28.17 -14.28
N THR A 371 7.75 -28.85 -14.03
CA THR A 371 8.14 -30.05 -14.80
C THR A 371 7.53 -31.35 -14.26
N SER A 372 7.28 -31.40 -12.95
CA SER A 372 6.74 -32.57 -12.27
C SER A 372 6.00 -32.15 -11.00
N LEU A 373 4.92 -32.88 -10.70
CA LEU A 373 4.13 -32.71 -9.50
C LEU A 373 3.55 -34.05 -9.06
N THR A 374 3.54 -34.30 -7.75
CA THR A 374 2.90 -35.48 -7.15
C THR A 374 1.63 -35.05 -6.44
N ILE A 375 0.49 -35.60 -6.87
CA ILE A 375 -0.80 -35.41 -6.19
C ILE A 375 -0.92 -36.49 -5.09
N PRO A 376 -1.16 -36.10 -3.83
CA PRO A 376 -1.19 -37.04 -2.71
C PRO A 376 -2.42 -37.93 -2.75
N SER A 377 -2.31 -39.15 -2.22
CA SER A 377 -3.36 -40.17 -2.28
C SER A 377 -4.69 -39.80 -1.62
N GLY A 378 -4.69 -38.79 -0.75
CA GLY A 378 -5.88 -38.26 -0.09
C GLY A 378 -6.74 -37.35 -0.96
N VAL A 379 -6.26 -36.93 -2.14
CA VAL A 379 -7.00 -36.04 -3.03
C VAL A 379 -8.17 -36.77 -3.69
N THR A 380 -9.37 -36.19 -3.57
CA THR A 380 -10.62 -36.72 -4.13
C THR A 380 -11.11 -35.95 -5.35
N SER A 381 -10.65 -34.72 -5.59
CA SER A 381 -11.08 -33.89 -6.71
C SER A 381 -9.98 -32.98 -7.22
N ILE A 382 -9.99 -32.73 -8.53
CA ILE A 382 -9.18 -31.74 -9.23
C ILE A 382 -10.14 -30.70 -9.83
N GLY A 383 -10.01 -29.44 -9.42
CA GLY A 383 -10.88 -28.34 -9.81
C GLY A 383 -10.67 -27.83 -11.24
N ASP A 384 -11.50 -26.87 -11.62
CA ASP A 384 -11.44 -26.24 -12.94
C ASP A 384 -10.11 -25.50 -13.13
N PHE A 385 -9.49 -25.65 -14.30
CA PHE A 385 -8.22 -25.03 -14.68
C PHE A 385 -7.06 -25.28 -13.70
N ALA A 386 -7.16 -26.30 -12.84
CA ALA A 386 -6.21 -26.53 -11.74
C ALA A 386 -4.74 -26.61 -12.17
N PHE A 387 -4.46 -27.10 -13.37
CA PHE A 387 -3.13 -27.16 -13.99
C PHE A 387 -3.13 -26.55 -15.40
N SER A 388 -4.08 -25.66 -15.71
CA SER A 388 -4.14 -25.01 -17.02
C SER A 388 -2.83 -24.26 -17.29
N GLY A 389 -2.29 -24.31 -18.51
CA GLY A 389 -1.05 -23.61 -18.87
C GLY A 389 0.23 -24.17 -18.24
N CYS A 390 0.20 -25.33 -17.58
CA CYS A 390 1.42 -26.03 -17.10
C CYS A 390 2.21 -26.64 -18.27
N SER A 391 2.77 -25.81 -19.14
CA SER A 391 3.33 -26.21 -20.44
C SER A 391 4.54 -27.14 -20.34
N GLU A 392 5.37 -27.05 -19.30
CA GLU A 392 6.53 -27.93 -19.12
C GLU A 392 6.22 -29.21 -18.32
N LEU A 393 4.96 -29.46 -17.93
CA LEU A 393 4.60 -30.61 -17.10
C LEU A 393 4.68 -31.92 -17.90
N ILE A 394 5.75 -32.68 -17.71
CA ILE A 394 6.05 -33.90 -18.49
C ILE A 394 5.18 -35.08 -18.06
N SER A 395 5.02 -35.24 -16.76
CA SER A 395 4.30 -36.37 -16.18
C SER A 395 3.57 -35.98 -14.90
N LEU A 396 2.38 -36.55 -14.74
CA LEU A 396 1.53 -36.37 -13.58
C LEU A 396 0.90 -37.72 -13.23
N THR A 397 0.89 -38.08 -11.95
CA THR A 397 0.12 -39.23 -11.46
C THR A 397 -1.13 -38.74 -10.74
N ILE A 398 -2.30 -39.13 -11.25
CA ILE A 398 -3.59 -38.87 -10.61
C ILE A 398 -3.89 -40.05 -9.66
N PRO A 399 -4.10 -39.81 -8.35
CA PRO A 399 -4.29 -40.87 -7.38
C PRO A 399 -5.65 -41.55 -7.52
N SER A 400 -5.74 -42.81 -7.10
CA SER A 400 -6.96 -43.63 -7.22
C SER A 400 -8.18 -43.09 -6.48
N GLY A 401 -7.96 -42.18 -5.52
CA GLY A 401 -9.03 -41.52 -4.76
C GLY A 401 -9.78 -40.44 -5.52
N VAL A 402 -9.25 -39.95 -6.66
CA VAL A 402 -9.89 -38.89 -7.44
C VAL A 402 -11.17 -39.40 -8.08
N THR A 403 -12.29 -38.70 -7.84
CA THR A 403 -13.60 -39.01 -8.39
C THR A 403 -14.02 -38.07 -9.52
N SER A 404 -13.47 -36.86 -9.58
CA SER A 404 -13.83 -35.84 -10.57
C SER A 404 -12.64 -34.97 -10.98
N ILE A 405 -12.62 -34.60 -12.26
CA ILE A 405 -11.65 -33.68 -12.88
C ILE A 405 -12.45 -32.56 -13.55
N GLY A 406 -12.14 -31.30 -13.20
CA GLY A 406 -12.86 -30.11 -13.64
C GLY A 406 -12.62 -29.69 -15.11
N ASP A 407 -13.33 -28.63 -15.50
CA ASP A 407 -13.23 -28.02 -16.83
C ASP A 407 -11.84 -27.42 -17.03
N GLY A 408 -11.21 -27.65 -18.19
CA GLY A 408 -9.88 -27.12 -18.52
C GLY A 408 -8.75 -27.54 -17.57
N ALA A 409 -8.95 -28.55 -16.72
CA ALA A 409 -8.03 -28.85 -15.61
C ALA A 409 -6.58 -29.11 -16.04
N PHE A 410 -6.34 -29.59 -17.27
CA PHE A 410 -5.02 -29.75 -17.88
C PHE A 410 -4.91 -29.03 -19.23
N GLU A 411 -5.76 -28.03 -19.49
CA GLU A 411 -5.69 -27.25 -20.73
C GLU A 411 -4.27 -26.67 -20.93
N GLY A 412 -3.74 -26.70 -22.14
CA GLY A 412 -2.42 -26.14 -22.44
C GLY A 412 -1.23 -26.88 -21.82
N CYS A 413 -1.43 -28.05 -21.19
CA CYS A 413 -0.35 -28.93 -20.70
C CYS A 413 0.42 -29.60 -21.86
N SER A 414 1.10 -28.78 -22.67
CA SER A 414 1.74 -29.20 -23.91
C SER A 414 2.93 -30.15 -23.73
N GLY A 415 3.57 -30.16 -22.56
CA GLY A 415 4.64 -31.10 -22.20
C GLY A 415 4.15 -32.49 -21.79
N LEU A 416 2.87 -32.66 -21.48
CA LEU A 416 2.34 -33.91 -20.92
C LEU A 416 2.26 -34.98 -22.01
N THR A 417 3.10 -36.02 -21.93
CA THR A 417 3.20 -37.02 -23.01
C THR A 417 2.21 -38.16 -22.89
N SER A 418 1.89 -38.54 -21.66
CA SER A 418 0.97 -39.65 -21.35
C SER A 418 0.25 -39.42 -20.04
N LEU A 419 -1.02 -39.82 -19.96
CA LEU A 419 -1.80 -39.74 -18.73
C LEU A 419 -2.72 -40.95 -18.58
N THR A 420 -2.81 -41.48 -17.35
CA THR A 420 -3.76 -42.53 -16.99
C THR A 420 -4.79 -41.97 -16.02
N ILE A 421 -6.06 -42.01 -16.42
CA ILE A 421 -7.16 -41.65 -15.55
C ILE A 421 -7.46 -42.83 -14.62
N PRO A 422 -7.50 -42.63 -13.29
CA PRO A 422 -7.75 -43.72 -12.36
C PRO A 422 -9.20 -44.20 -12.40
N SER A 423 -9.43 -45.47 -12.08
CA SER A 423 -10.76 -46.11 -12.13
C SER A 423 -11.81 -45.48 -11.21
N GLY A 424 -11.40 -44.66 -10.23
CA GLY A 424 -12.29 -43.92 -9.34
C GLY A 424 -12.96 -42.72 -10.00
N VAL A 425 -12.43 -42.20 -11.12
CA VAL A 425 -12.96 -41.03 -11.80
C VAL A 425 -14.28 -41.38 -12.48
N THR A 426 -15.33 -40.62 -12.17
CA THR A 426 -16.67 -40.77 -12.75
C THR A 426 -17.04 -39.64 -13.71
N SER A 427 -16.38 -38.48 -13.61
CA SER A 427 -16.63 -37.27 -14.39
C SER A 427 -15.33 -36.57 -14.80
N ILE A 428 -15.26 -36.19 -16.08
CA ILE A 428 -14.21 -35.35 -16.68
C ILE A 428 -14.88 -34.12 -17.29
N GLY A 429 -14.38 -32.92 -16.97
CA GLY A 429 -14.91 -31.65 -17.44
C GLY A 429 -14.73 -31.40 -18.94
N LYS A 430 -15.24 -30.25 -19.39
CA LYS A 430 -15.05 -29.73 -20.75
C LYS A 430 -13.62 -29.30 -20.94
N GLU A 431 -13.10 -29.47 -22.16
CA GLU A 431 -11.77 -28.96 -22.55
C GLU A 431 -10.62 -29.40 -21.62
N THR A 432 -10.81 -30.44 -20.80
CA THR A 432 -9.83 -30.87 -19.78
C THR A 432 -8.44 -31.12 -20.36
N PHE A 433 -8.34 -31.55 -21.62
CA PHE A 433 -7.07 -31.80 -22.32
C PHE A 433 -6.93 -30.95 -23.60
N ALA A 434 -7.65 -29.83 -23.69
CA ALA A 434 -7.49 -28.90 -24.81
C ALA A 434 -6.04 -28.41 -24.87
N GLU A 435 -5.50 -28.24 -26.08
CA GLU A 435 -4.13 -27.75 -26.29
C GLU A 435 -2.99 -28.59 -25.67
N CYS A 436 -3.26 -29.82 -25.20
CA CYS A 436 -2.25 -30.80 -24.75
C CYS A 436 -1.48 -31.41 -25.93
N SER A 437 -0.76 -30.59 -26.70
CA SER A 437 -0.13 -31.00 -27.96
C SER A 437 0.93 -32.12 -27.84
N GLY A 438 1.53 -32.33 -26.67
CA GLY A 438 2.45 -33.44 -26.40
C GLY A 438 1.78 -34.77 -26.05
N LEU A 439 0.46 -34.78 -25.78
CA LEU A 439 -0.23 -35.97 -25.28
C LEU A 439 -0.42 -37.00 -26.40
N THR A 440 0.35 -38.09 -26.31
CA THR A 440 0.33 -39.19 -27.28
C THR A 440 -0.43 -40.42 -26.79
N SER A 441 -0.67 -40.53 -25.47
CA SER A 441 -1.36 -41.65 -24.86
C SER A 441 -2.24 -41.20 -23.69
N LEU A 442 -3.53 -41.53 -23.75
CA LEU A 442 -4.51 -41.21 -22.72
C LEU A 442 -5.36 -42.45 -22.46
N THR A 443 -5.28 -42.98 -21.25
CA THR A 443 -6.10 -44.13 -20.83
C THR A 443 -7.27 -43.65 -19.98
N ILE A 444 -8.49 -43.87 -20.45
CA ILE A 444 -9.72 -43.54 -19.76
C ILE A 444 -10.43 -44.84 -19.35
N PRO A 445 -10.66 -45.09 -18.05
CA PRO A 445 -11.30 -46.31 -17.58
C PRO A 445 -12.80 -46.28 -17.87
N SER A 446 -13.42 -47.46 -17.98
CA SER A 446 -14.87 -47.61 -18.20
C SER A 446 -15.75 -47.05 -17.07
N GLY A 447 -15.16 -46.69 -15.94
CA GLY A 447 -15.85 -46.05 -14.81
C GLY A 447 -16.22 -44.58 -15.06
N VAL A 448 -15.64 -43.94 -16.08
CA VAL A 448 -15.97 -42.57 -16.47
C VAL A 448 -17.33 -42.58 -17.18
N THR A 449 -18.31 -41.88 -16.59
CA THR A 449 -19.71 -41.84 -17.08
C THR A 449 -20.10 -40.50 -17.69
N SER A 450 -19.30 -39.46 -17.47
CA SER A 450 -19.49 -38.12 -18.03
C SER A 450 -18.15 -37.56 -18.51
N ILE A 451 -18.10 -37.12 -19.77
CA ILE A 451 -16.98 -36.41 -20.35
C ILE A 451 -17.56 -35.15 -21.02
N GLY A 452 -17.12 -33.97 -20.58
CA GLY A 452 -17.58 -32.70 -21.12
C GLY A 452 -17.17 -32.50 -22.58
N ASP A 453 -17.97 -31.73 -23.32
CA ASP A 453 -17.67 -31.37 -24.71
C ASP A 453 -16.33 -30.62 -24.80
N GLY A 454 -15.49 -30.99 -25.77
CA GLY A 454 -14.18 -30.41 -26.05
C GLY A 454 -13.44 -31.27 -27.07
N GLU A 455 -12.40 -30.73 -27.72
CA GLU A 455 -11.53 -31.54 -28.58
C GLU A 455 -10.76 -32.55 -27.71
N LEU A 456 -11.38 -33.70 -27.42
CA LEU A 456 -10.61 -34.87 -27.03
C LEU A 456 -9.66 -35.14 -28.20
N LEU A 457 -8.36 -34.97 -27.95
CA LEU A 457 -7.33 -35.36 -28.91
C LEU A 457 -7.71 -36.74 -29.47
N LYS A 458 -7.52 -36.93 -30.78
CA LYS A 458 -7.67 -38.24 -31.47
C LYS A 458 -6.56 -39.21 -31.02
N VAL A 459 -6.39 -39.37 -29.71
CA VAL A 459 -5.44 -40.25 -29.05
C VAL A 459 -6.10 -41.61 -28.95
N ALA A 460 -5.34 -42.66 -29.22
CA ALA A 460 -5.82 -44.03 -29.21
C ALA A 460 -6.39 -44.37 -27.82
N VAL A 461 -7.72 -44.37 -27.71
CA VAL A 461 -8.44 -44.92 -26.56
C VAL A 461 -8.28 -46.44 -26.63
N GLY A 462 -7.35 -46.96 -25.83
CA GLY A 462 -7.04 -48.39 -25.71
C GLY A 462 -7.55 -48.96 -24.40
#